data_AF-A0A2G2YFY3-F1
#
_entry.id   AF-A0A2G2YFY3-F1
#
_cell.length_a   1.000
_cell.length_b   1.000
_cell.length_c   1.000
_cell.angle_alpha   90.00
_cell.angle_beta   90.00
_cell.angle_gamma   90.00
#
_symmetry.space_group_name_H-M   'P 1'
#
loop_
_entity.id
_entity.type
_entity.pdbx_description
1 polymer ?
#
loop_
_entity_poly.entity_id
_entity_poly.type
_entity_poly.pdbx_seq_one_letter_code
_entity_poly.pdbx_strand_id
1 'polypeptide(L)'
;MSFCLVPGSKGLSLLVSAQGKMENMLYAEELVREFLVFRGFTNTLQAFVKELGTDTGKGFQVDKILDLIFSIYVPKFQAESLFELLRFLKQCFSSLETQLNSIISDLDVSIIRYYIIHAIQAGRKDKVIELFDIHGSELLQKDQEWASWFGGSSLSYLSY
;
A
#
# COMPACT_ATOMS: atom_id res chain seq x y z
N MET A 1 37.24 -23.01 3.42
CA MET A 1 36.20 -23.32 2.40
C MET A 1 35.13 -22.25 2.50
N SER A 2 35.21 -21.22 1.65
CA SER A 2 34.14 -20.24 1.51
C SER A 2 33.04 -20.84 0.65
N PHE A 3 31.84 -20.99 1.20
CA PHE A 3 30.64 -21.28 0.42
C PHE A 3 30.21 -19.99 -0.28
N CYS A 4 30.43 -19.91 -1.59
CA CYS A 4 29.75 -18.94 -2.45
C CYS A 4 28.25 -19.29 -2.47
N LEU A 5 27.43 -18.48 -1.80
CA LEU A 5 25.98 -18.49 -2.01
C LEU A 5 25.70 -17.84 -3.36
N VAL A 6 25.51 -18.67 -4.38
CA VAL A 6 24.94 -18.24 -5.66
C VAL A 6 23.48 -17.83 -5.40
N PRO A 7 23.07 -16.58 -5.68
CA PRO A 7 21.68 -16.20 -5.56
C PRO A 7 20.88 -16.98 -6.62
N GLY A 8 19.89 -17.74 -6.18
CA GLY A 8 19.02 -18.49 -7.09
C GLY A 8 18.29 -17.56 -8.06
N SER A 9 18.09 -18.02 -9.30
CA SER A 9 17.52 -17.27 -10.44
C SER A 9 16.21 -16.53 -10.16
N LYS A 10 15.49 -16.88 -9.09
CA LYS A 10 14.27 -16.21 -8.61
C LYS A 10 14.54 -14.83 -7.99
N GLY A 11 15.68 -14.65 -7.32
CA GLY A 11 16.11 -13.36 -6.79
C GLY A 11 16.48 -12.35 -7.88
N LEU A 12 17.03 -12.85 -9.01
CA LEU A 12 17.29 -12.02 -10.18
C LEU A 12 16.00 -11.56 -10.87
N SER A 13 14.99 -12.42 -10.97
CA SER A 13 13.70 -12.08 -11.60
C SER A 13 12.91 -11.03 -10.80
N LEU A 14 12.97 -11.10 -9.47
CA LEU A 14 12.43 -10.09 -8.55
C LEU A 14 13.16 -8.74 -8.68
N LEU A 15 14.49 -8.75 -8.78
CA LEU A 15 15.28 -7.55 -9.03
C LEU A 15 14.96 -6.94 -10.40
N VAL A 16 14.85 -7.75 -11.46
CA VAL A 16 14.53 -7.29 -12.83
C VAL A 16 13.12 -6.69 -12.93
N SER A 17 12.13 -7.24 -12.21
CA SER A 17 10.75 -6.73 -12.22
C SER A 17 10.60 -5.45 -11.39
N ALA A 18 11.33 -5.34 -10.26
CA ALA A 18 11.46 -4.08 -9.53
C ALA A 18 12.22 -3.02 -10.35
N GLN A 19 13.21 -3.46 -11.14
CA GLN A 19 13.98 -2.62 -12.04
C GLN A 19 13.12 -2.06 -13.19
N GLY A 20 12.20 -2.82 -13.77
CA GLY A 20 11.28 -2.31 -14.80
C GLY A 20 10.29 -1.23 -14.30
N LYS A 21 9.96 -1.19 -13.01
CA LYS A 21 9.08 -0.14 -12.42
C LYS A 21 9.87 1.07 -11.93
N MET A 22 11.09 0.84 -11.44
CA MET A 22 12.09 1.89 -11.25
C MET A 22 12.40 2.57 -12.59
N GLU A 23 12.50 1.81 -13.68
CA GLU A 23 12.67 2.33 -15.05
C GLU A 23 11.48 3.18 -15.52
N ASN A 24 10.23 2.83 -15.18
CA ASN A 24 9.05 3.66 -15.53
C ASN A 24 8.99 4.99 -14.74
N MET A 25 9.38 4.99 -13.47
CA MET A 25 9.48 6.21 -12.67
C MET A 25 10.65 7.08 -13.14
N LEU A 26 11.82 6.47 -13.37
CA LEU A 26 12.98 7.14 -13.96
C LEU A 26 12.67 7.70 -15.35
N TYR A 27 11.87 7.00 -16.15
CA TYR A 27 11.40 7.48 -17.45
C TYR A 27 10.48 8.70 -17.31
N ALA A 28 9.53 8.68 -16.36
CA ALA A 28 8.70 9.84 -16.07
C ALA A 28 9.53 11.03 -15.54
N GLU A 29 10.52 10.78 -14.70
CA GLU A 29 11.46 11.79 -14.21
C GLU A 29 12.29 12.39 -15.35
N GLU A 30 12.77 11.58 -16.29
CA GLU A 30 13.52 12.05 -17.45
C GLU A 30 12.62 12.85 -18.41
N LEU A 31 11.37 12.45 -18.63
CA LEU A 31 10.41 13.22 -19.42
C LEU A 31 10.12 14.60 -18.81
N VAL A 32 9.97 14.67 -17.48
CA VAL A 32 9.82 15.96 -16.77
C VAL A 32 11.08 16.80 -16.91
N ARG A 33 12.27 16.19 -16.80
CA ARG A 33 13.55 16.88 -16.99
C ARG A 33 13.67 17.45 -18.39
N GLU A 34 13.42 16.65 -19.43
CA GLU A 34 13.43 17.07 -20.84
C GLU A 34 12.43 18.21 -21.10
N PHE A 35 11.22 18.11 -20.55
CA PHE A 35 10.21 19.16 -20.65
C PHE A 35 10.68 20.49 -20.05
N LEU A 36 11.25 20.47 -18.84
CA LEU A 36 11.75 21.67 -18.16
C LEU A 36 12.94 22.29 -18.91
N VAL A 37 13.82 21.47 -19.50
CA VAL A 37 14.93 21.92 -20.36
C VAL A 37 14.38 22.59 -21.62
N PHE A 38 13.45 21.96 -22.34
CA PHE A 38 12.90 22.48 -23.60
C PHE A 38 12.16 23.82 -23.43
N ARG A 39 11.51 24.04 -22.28
CA ARG A 39 10.79 25.29 -21.98
C ARG A 39 11.68 26.39 -21.37
N GLY A 40 12.93 26.08 -21.02
CA GLY A 40 13.85 27.04 -20.40
C GLY A 40 13.56 27.32 -18.92
N PHE A 41 12.88 26.41 -18.21
CA PHE A 41 12.55 26.54 -16.78
C PHE A 41 13.74 26.14 -15.89
N THR A 42 14.89 26.78 -16.07
CA THR A 42 16.18 26.39 -15.45
C THR A 42 16.15 26.43 -13.92
N ASN A 43 15.46 27.41 -13.32
CA ASN A 43 15.28 27.50 -11.87
C ASN A 43 14.43 26.33 -11.33
N THR A 44 13.34 25.99 -12.02
CA THR A 44 12.47 24.85 -11.68
C THR A 44 13.20 23.52 -11.84
N LEU A 45 14.01 23.38 -12.89
CA LEU A 45 14.86 22.23 -13.13
C LEU A 45 15.88 22.02 -11.99
N GLN A 46 16.54 23.08 -11.52
CA GLN A 46 17.45 22.99 -10.39
C GLN A 46 16.75 22.56 -9.10
N ALA A 47 15.58 23.12 -8.81
CA ALA A 47 14.77 22.72 -7.65
C ALA A 47 14.36 21.24 -7.75
N PHE A 48 13.86 20.82 -8.91
CA PHE A 48 13.46 19.45 -9.20
C PHE A 48 14.60 18.44 -9.01
N VAL A 49 15.78 18.70 -9.60
CA VAL A 49 16.97 17.83 -9.45
C VAL A 49 17.45 17.77 -7.99
N LYS A 50 17.42 18.89 -7.28
CA LYS A 50 17.79 18.95 -5.86
C LYS A 50 16.86 18.10 -5.00
N GLU A 51 15.55 18.17 -5.27
CA GLU A 51 14.54 17.39 -4.54
C GLU A 51 14.63 15.89 -4.86
N LEU A 52 14.83 15.51 -6.13
CA LEU A 52 15.11 14.12 -6.52
C LEU A 52 16.38 13.56 -5.86
N GLY A 53 17.35 14.43 -5.57
CA GLY A 53 18.59 14.06 -4.86
C GLY A 53 18.37 13.65 -3.40
N THR A 54 17.25 14.06 -2.79
CA THR A 54 16.92 13.73 -1.40
C THR A 54 16.39 12.30 -1.27
N ASP A 55 16.64 11.65 -0.14
CA ASP A 55 16.15 10.29 0.17
C ASP A 55 14.62 10.18 0.13
N THR A 56 13.94 11.34 0.15
CA THR A 56 12.48 11.44 0.01
C THR A 56 12.00 11.18 -1.42
N GLY A 57 12.86 11.35 -2.43
CA GLY A 57 12.54 11.15 -3.85
C GLY A 57 12.94 9.79 -4.42
N LYS A 58 13.61 8.92 -3.64
CA LYS A 58 14.33 7.75 -4.18
C LYS A 58 13.66 6.40 -3.96
N GLY A 59 12.53 6.33 -3.26
CA GLY A 59 11.88 5.05 -3.02
C GLY A 59 10.59 5.11 -2.26
N PHE A 60 9.96 3.93 -2.21
CA PHE A 60 8.78 3.68 -1.40
C PHE A 60 9.15 3.80 0.08
N GLN A 61 8.74 4.89 0.74
CA GLN A 61 9.07 5.13 2.15
C GLN A 61 8.16 4.28 3.05
N VAL A 62 8.47 2.98 3.14
CA VAL A 62 7.67 1.98 3.87
C VAL A 62 7.42 2.42 5.31
N ASP A 63 8.44 2.93 6.00
CA ASP A 63 8.32 3.37 7.40
C ASP A 63 7.25 4.47 7.57
N LYS A 64 7.21 5.44 6.66
CA LYS A 64 6.20 6.51 6.70
C LYS A 64 4.79 5.99 6.44
N ILE A 65 4.66 4.96 5.62
CA ILE A 65 3.36 4.32 5.34
C ILE A 65 2.91 3.52 6.56
N LEU A 66 3.82 2.77 7.20
CA LEU A 66 3.51 2.07 8.45
C LEU A 66 3.14 3.05 9.56
N ASP A 67 3.87 4.17 9.69
CA ASP A 67 3.52 5.24 10.62
C ASP A 67 2.13 5.82 10.33
N LEU A 68 1.81 6.04 9.06
CA LEU A 68 0.49 6.54 8.65
C LEU A 68 -0.62 5.54 9.01
N ILE A 69 -0.41 4.24 8.78
CA ILE A 69 -1.37 3.19 9.13
C ILE A 69 -1.54 3.08 10.65
N PHE A 70 -0.45 2.84 11.37
CA PHE A 70 -0.47 2.44 12.78
C PHE A 70 -0.51 3.60 13.76
N SER A 71 -0.02 4.79 13.38
CA SER A 71 -0.02 5.97 14.27
C SER A 71 -1.13 6.97 13.95
N ILE A 72 -1.72 6.92 12.76
CA ILE A 72 -2.74 7.90 12.32
C ILE A 72 -4.06 7.21 11.97
N TYR A 73 -4.10 6.39 10.93
CA TYR A 73 -5.36 5.93 10.37
C TYR A 73 -6.10 4.95 11.27
N VAL A 74 -5.42 3.97 11.86
CA VAL A 74 -6.06 3.02 12.78
C VAL A 74 -6.42 3.70 14.12
N PRO A 75 -5.52 4.40 14.82
CA PRO A 75 -5.85 4.99 16.12
C PRO A 75 -6.92 6.09 16.06
N LYS A 76 -7.01 6.81 14.94
CA LYS A 76 -7.97 7.91 14.74
C LYS A 76 -9.24 7.48 13.99
N PHE A 77 -9.40 6.19 13.71
CA PHE A 77 -10.57 5.63 13.01
C PHE A 77 -10.84 6.26 11.64
N GLN A 78 -9.79 6.49 10.85
CA GLN A 78 -9.87 7.05 9.49
C GLN A 78 -9.92 5.92 8.46
N ALA A 79 -11.06 5.22 8.38
CA ALA A 79 -11.25 4.09 7.47
C ALA A 79 -11.05 4.48 5.99
N GLU A 80 -11.68 5.57 5.52
CA GLU A 80 -11.58 5.95 4.11
C GLU A 80 -10.12 6.17 3.68
N SER A 81 -9.36 6.96 4.45
CA SER A 81 -7.94 7.23 4.15
C SER A 81 -7.08 5.96 4.22
N LEU A 82 -7.45 4.99 5.07
CA LEU A 82 -6.80 3.69 5.12
C LEU A 82 -7.09 2.88 3.84
N PHE A 83 -8.34 2.81 3.40
CA PHE A 83 -8.71 2.09 2.18
C PHE A 83 -8.12 2.73 0.92
N GLU A 84 -8.12 4.06 0.83
CA GLU A 84 -7.44 4.79 -0.26
C GLU A 84 -5.95 4.43 -0.33
N LEU A 85 -5.26 4.40 0.83
CA LEU A 85 -3.87 3.99 0.90
C LEU A 85 -3.69 2.53 0.46
N LEU A 86 -4.48 1.59 0.98
CA LEU A 86 -4.38 0.17 0.63
C LEU A 86 -4.66 -0.10 -0.86
N ARG A 87 -5.64 0.61 -1.46
CA ARG A 87 -5.89 0.57 -2.90
C ARG A 87 -4.70 1.13 -3.69
N PHE A 88 -4.10 2.22 -3.23
CA PHE A 88 -2.89 2.78 -3.83
C PHE A 88 -1.73 1.78 -3.77
N LEU A 89 -1.49 1.14 -2.61
CA LEU A 89 -0.49 0.07 -2.49
C LEU A 89 -0.74 -1.01 -3.53
N LYS A 90 -1.97 -1.53 -3.61
CA LYS A 90 -2.32 -2.57 -4.57
C LYS A 90 -2.05 -2.15 -6.02
N GLN A 91 -2.32 -0.90 -6.39
CA GLN A 91 -2.01 -0.37 -7.72
C GLN A 91 -0.50 -0.21 -7.95
N CYS A 92 0.27 0.15 -6.93
CA CYS A 92 1.73 0.17 -6.99
C CYS A 92 2.34 -1.22 -7.19
N PHE A 93 1.62 -2.31 -6.93
CA PHE A 93 2.14 -3.67 -7.07
C PHE A 93 1.37 -4.55 -8.05
N SER A 94 0.27 -4.07 -8.64
CA SER A 94 -0.58 -4.83 -9.56
C SER A 94 0.13 -5.37 -10.80
N SER A 95 1.22 -4.70 -11.21
CA SER A 95 2.06 -5.09 -12.35
C SER A 95 3.23 -6.02 -11.99
N LEU A 96 3.41 -6.38 -10.71
CA LEU A 96 4.45 -7.32 -10.26
C LEU A 96 3.93 -8.77 -10.28
N GLU A 97 4.83 -9.73 -10.08
CA GLU A 97 4.53 -11.17 -10.08
C GLU A 97 3.28 -11.52 -9.25
N THR A 98 2.53 -12.52 -9.72
CA THR A 98 1.29 -13.01 -9.09
C THR A 98 1.45 -13.41 -7.63
N GLN A 99 2.64 -13.86 -7.22
CA GLN A 99 2.96 -14.19 -5.83
C GLN A 99 3.03 -12.97 -4.91
N LEU A 100 3.45 -11.80 -5.41
CA LEU A 100 3.46 -10.59 -4.61
C LEU A 100 2.04 -10.05 -4.42
N ASN A 101 1.19 -10.20 -5.44
CA ASN A 101 -0.22 -9.82 -5.35
C ASN A 101 -0.97 -10.61 -4.26
N SER A 102 -0.64 -11.88 -4.03
CA SER A 102 -1.24 -12.64 -2.92
C SER A 102 -0.75 -12.14 -1.57
N ILE A 103 0.56 -11.92 -1.39
CA ILE A 103 1.13 -11.38 -0.13
C ILE A 103 0.52 -10.01 0.21
N ILE A 104 0.33 -9.15 -0.79
CA ILE A 104 -0.27 -7.83 -0.59
C ILE A 104 -1.75 -7.93 -0.27
N SER A 105 -2.45 -8.89 -0.86
CA SER A 105 -3.85 -9.15 -0.52
C SER A 105 -3.99 -9.66 0.91
N ASP A 106 -3.08 -10.54 1.36
CA ASP A 106 -3.04 -11.01 2.75
C ASP A 106 -2.73 -9.88 3.73
N LEU A 107 -1.83 -8.96 3.35
CA LEU A 107 -1.50 -7.76 4.13
C LEU A 107 -2.70 -6.80 4.21
N ASP A 108 -3.38 -6.54 3.09
CA ASP A 108 -4.59 -5.72 2.99
C ASP A 108 -5.66 -6.24 3.98
N VAL A 109 -5.96 -7.55 3.91
CA VAL A 109 -6.90 -8.21 4.82
C VAL A 109 -6.46 -8.11 6.27
N SER A 110 -5.18 -8.33 6.56
CA SER A 110 -4.64 -8.29 7.93
C SER A 110 -4.76 -6.90 8.55
N ILE A 111 -4.48 -5.84 7.79
CA ILE A 111 -4.58 -4.45 8.23
C ILE A 111 -6.05 -4.07 8.50
N ILE A 112 -6.97 -4.49 7.63
CA ILE A 112 -8.41 -4.21 7.82
C ILE A 112 -8.94 -4.96 9.05
N ARG A 113 -8.57 -6.24 9.24
CA ARG A 113 -8.92 -7.00 10.45
C ARG A 113 -8.38 -6.32 11.71
N TYR A 114 -7.13 -5.85 11.66
CA TYR A 114 -6.53 -5.10 12.78
C TYR A 114 -7.31 -3.81 13.09
N TYR A 115 -7.69 -3.02 12.08
CA TYR A 115 -8.52 -1.82 12.27
C TYR A 115 -9.84 -2.14 12.98
N ILE A 116 -10.53 -3.20 12.57
CA ILE A 116 -11.81 -3.61 13.14
C ILE A 116 -11.64 -4.03 14.59
N ILE A 117 -10.64 -4.87 14.89
CA ILE A 117 -10.34 -5.31 16.26
C ILE A 117 -10.03 -4.10 17.15
N HIS A 118 -9.20 -3.16 16.66
CA HIS A 118 -8.87 -1.94 17.38
C HIS A 118 -10.11 -1.08 17.67
N ALA A 119 -11.00 -0.90 16.68
CA ALA A 119 -12.26 -0.17 16.84
C ALA A 119 -13.20 -0.82 17.86
N ILE A 120 -13.33 -2.15 17.85
CA ILE A 120 -14.13 -2.88 18.83
C ILE A 120 -13.54 -2.72 20.24
N GLN A 121 -12.22 -2.89 20.39
CA GLN A 121 -11.53 -2.75 21.68
C GLN A 121 -11.64 -1.32 22.25
N ALA A 122 -11.65 -0.31 21.38
CA ALA A 122 -11.84 1.08 21.77
C ALA A 122 -13.32 1.47 22.01
N GLY A 123 -14.26 0.52 21.90
CA GLY A 123 -15.69 0.78 22.05
C GLY A 123 -16.32 1.58 20.89
N ARG A 124 -15.59 1.75 19.78
CA ARG A 124 -15.99 2.50 18.59
C ARG A 124 -16.66 1.60 17.55
N LYS A 125 -17.73 0.89 17.97
CA LYS A 125 -18.53 0.05 17.08
C LYS A 125 -19.17 0.84 15.94
N ASP A 126 -19.47 2.13 16.17
CA ASP A 126 -19.95 3.09 15.17
C ASP A 126 -19.04 3.11 13.93
N LYS A 127 -17.72 3.09 14.15
CA LYS A 127 -16.72 3.13 13.08
C LYS A 127 -16.58 1.82 12.32
N VAL A 128 -16.92 0.71 12.96
CA VAL A 128 -16.98 -0.60 12.29
C VAL A 128 -18.19 -0.64 11.35
N ILE A 129 -19.36 -0.18 11.83
CA ILE A 129 -20.57 -0.11 11.02
C ILE A 129 -20.35 0.81 9.82
N GLU A 130 -19.83 2.03 10.03
CA GLU A 130 -19.50 2.97 8.95
C GLU A 130 -18.55 2.36 7.90
N LEU A 131 -17.53 1.61 8.33
CA LEU A 131 -16.63 0.90 7.43
C LEU A 131 -17.38 -0.14 6.58
N PHE A 132 -18.32 -0.89 7.15
CA PHE A 132 -19.11 -1.88 6.41
C PHE A 132 -20.15 -1.26 5.50
N ASP A 133 -20.75 -0.15 5.89
CA ASP A 133 -21.71 0.58 5.05
C ASP A 133 -21.03 1.09 3.78
N ILE A 134 -19.80 1.59 3.88
CA ILE A 134 -19.06 2.18 2.76
C ILE A 134 -18.30 1.10 1.96
N HIS A 135 -17.57 0.20 2.63
CA HIS A 135 -16.63 -0.72 2.00
C HIS A 135 -17.06 -2.19 2.05
N GLY A 136 -18.19 -2.53 2.70
CA GLY A 136 -18.60 -3.92 2.92
C GLY A 136 -18.81 -4.70 1.64
N SER A 137 -19.33 -4.08 0.59
CA SER A 137 -19.51 -4.73 -0.73
C SER A 137 -18.17 -5.12 -1.36
N GLU A 138 -17.16 -4.27 -1.25
CA GLU A 138 -15.80 -4.55 -1.73
C GLU A 138 -15.14 -5.68 -0.93
N LEU A 139 -15.34 -5.70 0.39
CA LEU A 139 -14.78 -6.74 1.27
C LEU A 139 -15.39 -8.12 0.97
N LEU A 140 -16.71 -8.19 0.79
CA LEU A 140 -17.43 -9.44 0.52
C LEU A 140 -17.13 -10.02 -0.87
N GLN A 141 -16.79 -9.17 -1.85
CA GLN A 141 -16.40 -9.64 -3.18
C GLN A 141 -14.98 -10.21 -3.24
N LYS A 142 -14.09 -9.75 -2.35
CA LYS A 142 -12.66 -10.11 -2.36
C LYS A 142 -12.37 -11.45 -1.69
N ASP A 143 -13.10 -11.82 -0.64
CA ASP A 143 -12.79 -13.01 0.13
C ASP A 143 -14.05 -13.65 0.73
N GLN A 144 -14.27 -14.95 0.45
CA GLN A 144 -15.32 -15.71 1.11
C GLN A 144 -15.08 -15.84 2.62
N GLU A 145 -13.84 -15.67 3.09
CA GLU A 145 -13.54 -15.60 4.51
C GLU A 145 -14.12 -14.36 5.19
N TRP A 146 -14.30 -13.23 4.51
CA TRP A 146 -15.02 -12.10 5.12
C TRP A 146 -16.48 -12.47 5.38
N ALA A 147 -17.10 -13.19 4.44
CA ALA A 147 -18.45 -13.72 4.63
C ALA A 147 -18.52 -14.75 5.77
N SER A 148 -17.47 -15.55 6.04
CA SER A 148 -17.45 -16.46 7.19
C SER A 148 -17.16 -15.73 8.51
N TRP A 149 -16.27 -14.73 8.51
CA TRP A 149 -15.91 -13.92 9.67
C TRP A 149 -17.11 -13.11 10.19
N PHE A 150 -18.03 -12.72 9.29
CA PHE A 150 -19.24 -11.96 9.64
C PHE A 150 -20.55 -12.75 9.58
N GLY A 151 -20.72 -13.68 8.64
CA GLY A 151 -21.96 -14.41 8.39
C GLY A 151 -22.21 -15.56 9.36
N GLY A 152 -21.18 -16.04 10.06
CA GLY A 152 -21.31 -17.05 11.10
C GLY A 152 -21.11 -16.44 12.50
N SER A 153 -22.20 -16.09 13.18
CA SER A 153 -22.20 -15.83 14.63
C SER A 153 -21.56 -14.52 15.16
N SER A 154 -20.90 -13.71 14.33
CA SER A 154 -20.25 -12.47 14.79
C SER A 154 -21.16 -11.23 14.76
N LEU A 155 -22.16 -11.20 13.86
CA LEU A 155 -23.11 -10.08 13.77
C LEU A 155 -24.09 -10.00 14.94
N SER A 156 -24.24 -11.06 15.73
CA SER A 156 -24.99 -10.99 17.00
C SER A 156 -24.27 -10.16 18.07
N TYR A 157 -22.95 -9.93 17.97
CA TYR A 157 -22.19 -9.08 18.90
C TYR A 157 -22.24 -7.57 18.56
N LEU A 158 -22.71 -7.23 17.35
CA LEU A 158 -22.98 -5.84 16.93
C LEU A 158 -24.45 -5.44 17.16
N SER A 159 -25.31 -6.41 17.51
CA SER A 159 -26.71 -6.20 17.89
C SER A 159 -26.93 -5.92 19.40
N TYR A 160 -25.85 -5.86 20.20
CA TYR A 160 -25.89 -5.50 21.62
C TYR A 160 -24.93 -4.36 21.94
#